data_AF-A0A7Y8CEB0-F1
#
_entry.id   AF-A0A7Y8CEB0-F1
#
_cell.length_a   1.000
_cell.length_b   1.000
_cell.length_c   1.000
_cell.angle_alpha   90.00
_cell.angle_beta   90.00
_cell.angle_gamma   90.00
#
_symmetry.space_group_name_H-M   'P 1'
#
loop_
_entity.id
_entity.type
_entity.pdbx_description
1 polymer ?
#
loop_
_entity_poly.entity_id
_entity_poly.type
_entity_poly.pdbx_seq_one_letter_code
_entity_poly.pdbx_strand_id
1 'polypeptide(L)'
;MYIERPTAVAATSAPEDLPVRALERHLARPDHAAQSTEPGFEAFYQGLAALFGSGEKELLRFIGSYRSSDEGPLDYRTVGAQMKVVGQALSRLKDEGLEGSAQDKELRAVMARLFGTSMFISQYLQEIFNPVLDEDSREKADW
;
A
#
# COMPACT_ATOMS: atom_id res chain seq x y z
N MET A 1 -42.92 -2.12 52.38
CA MET A 1 -42.67 -2.70 51.05
C MET A 1 -43.73 -2.16 50.12
N TYR A 2 -43.40 -1.20 49.26
CA TYR A 2 -43.84 -1.05 47.86
C TYR A 2 -43.06 0.14 47.27
N ILE A 3 -42.53 -0.09 46.07
CA ILE A 3 -41.43 0.63 45.43
C ILE A 3 -42.03 1.50 44.33
N GLU A 4 -41.81 2.82 44.38
CA GLU A 4 -42.09 3.70 43.25
C GLU A 4 -40.95 3.56 42.23
N ARG A 5 -41.29 3.09 41.02
CA ARG A 5 -40.38 2.99 39.87
C ARG A 5 -40.45 4.29 39.05
N PRO A 6 -39.34 4.75 38.46
CA PRO A 6 -39.34 5.89 37.54
C PRO A 6 -39.71 5.44 36.11
N THR A 7 -40.47 6.24 35.35
CA THR A 7 -40.63 6.05 33.89
C THR A 7 -41.00 7.37 33.18
N ALA A 8 -40.10 7.86 32.33
CA ALA A 8 -40.35 8.57 31.06
C ALA A 8 -38.97 8.91 30.44
N VAL A 9 -38.48 8.13 29.46
CA VAL A 9 -38.63 8.29 27.99
C VAL A 9 -37.57 9.21 27.35
N ALA A 10 -36.71 8.54 26.57
CA ALA A 10 -36.01 8.93 25.34
C ALA A 10 -35.09 10.16 25.28
N ALA A 11 -33.82 9.89 24.98
CA ALA A 11 -33.11 10.62 23.94
C ALA A 11 -32.18 9.66 23.17
N THR A 12 -32.56 9.38 21.93
CA THR A 12 -31.69 8.95 20.85
C THR A 12 -30.53 9.95 20.71
N SER A 13 -29.29 9.47 20.67
CA SER A 13 -28.41 9.60 19.50
C SER A 13 -27.00 9.15 19.87
N ALA A 14 -26.59 8.01 19.31
CA ALA A 14 -25.18 7.77 19.04
C ALA A 14 -24.65 8.83 18.06
N PRO A 15 -23.38 9.22 18.17
CA PRO A 15 -22.66 9.68 17.00
C PRO A 15 -21.45 8.76 16.75
N GLU A 16 -21.68 7.64 16.05
CA GLU A 16 -20.63 6.94 15.29
C GLU A 16 -20.47 7.61 13.91
N ASP A 17 -20.11 8.89 13.87
CA ASP A 17 -19.90 9.64 12.63
C ASP A 17 -18.55 10.38 12.63
N LEU A 18 -17.48 9.65 12.97
CA LEU A 18 -16.10 10.15 12.95
C LEU A 18 -15.15 9.06 12.44
N PRO A 19 -15.23 8.76 11.13
CA PRO A 19 -13.99 8.78 10.34
C PRO A 19 -14.10 9.56 9.02
N VAL A 20 -15.30 9.80 8.50
CA VAL A 20 -15.51 10.41 7.17
C VAL A 20 -15.22 11.91 7.17
N ARG A 21 -15.63 12.63 8.22
CA ARG A 21 -15.43 14.09 8.33
C ARG A 21 -13.97 14.50 8.55
N ALA A 22 -13.12 13.57 9.00
CA ALA A 22 -11.68 13.80 9.14
C ALA A 22 -10.99 13.75 7.76
N LEU A 23 -11.45 12.87 6.87
CA LEU A 23 -10.97 12.74 5.50
C LEU A 23 -11.37 13.96 4.65
N GLU A 24 -12.62 14.42 4.78
CA GLU A 24 -13.13 15.59 4.05
C GLU A 24 -12.42 16.90 4.45
N ARG A 25 -12.02 17.05 5.72
CA ARG A 25 -11.26 18.23 6.18
C ARG A 25 -9.83 18.28 5.67
N HIS A 26 -9.25 17.13 5.33
CA HIS A 26 -7.89 17.07 4.77
C HIS A 26 -7.86 17.42 3.28
N LEU A 27 -8.93 17.10 2.55
CA LEU A 27 -9.11 17.45 1.13
C LEU A 27 -9.31 18.96 0.90
N ALA A 28 -9.73 19.71 1.93
CA ALA A 28 -10.05 21.14 1.83
C ALA A 28 -8.85 22.09 2.07
N ARG A 29 -7.62 21.58 2.31
CA ARG A 29 -6.44 22.42 2.57
C ARG A 29 -5.70 22.75 1.25
N PRO A 30 -5.69 24.03 0.81
CA PRO A 30 -5.07 24.42 -0.46
C PRO A 30 -3.52 24.47 -0.45
N ASP A 31 -2.87 24.35 0.71
CA ASP A 31 -1.41 24.53 0.85
C ASP A 31 -0.56 23.29 0.53
N HIS A 32 -1.16 22.13 0.21
CA HIS A 32 -0.41 20.92 -0.17
C HIS A 32 -0.13 20.77 -1.68
N ALA A 33 -0.57 21.73 -2.50
CA ALA A 33 -0.47 21.64 -3.97
C ALA A 33 0.94 21.87 -4.55
N ALA A 34 1.96 22.14 -3.73
CA ALA A 34 3.28 22.58 -4.19
C ALA A 34 4.43 21.57 -3.96
N GLN A 35 4.12 20.33 -3.58
CA GLN A 35 5.08 19.23 -3.75
C GLN A 35 4.62 18.44 -4.97
N SER A 36 5.36 18.62 -6.06
CA SER A 36 5.16 18.07 -7.40
C SER A 36 4.62 16.64 -7.35
N THR A 37 3.30 16.51 -7.35
CA THR A 37 2.64 15.24 -7.53
C THR A 37 2.78 14.92 -9.00
N GLU A 38 3.60 13.92 -9.33
CA GLU A 38 3.76 13.44 -10.71
C GLU A 38 2.36 13.24 -11.31
N PRO A 39 2.06 13.81 -12.49
CA PRO A 39 0.75 13.65 -13.11
C PRO A 39 0.47 12.15 -13.29
N GLY A 40 -0.49 11.63 -12.52
CA GLY A 40 -0.82 10.20 -12.45
C GLY A 40 -0.80 9.61 -11.04
N PHE A 41 0.04 10.11 -10.13
CA PHE A 41 0.12 9.59 -8.76
C PHE A 41 -1.16 9.83 -7.96
N GLU A 42 -1.80 10.99 -8.11
CA GLU A 42 -3.01 11.31 -7.35
C GLU A 42 -4.17 10.34 -7.66
N ALA A 43 -4.40 10.04 -8.94
CA ALA A 43 -5.43 9.08 -9.35
C ALA A 43 -5.11 7.66 -8.83
N PHE A 44 -3.83 7.27 -8.86
CA PHE A 44 -3.37 6.02 -8.27
C PHE A 44 -3.64 6.00 -6.77
N TYR A 45 -3.25 7.04 -6.04
CA TYR A 45 -3.37 7.13 -4.59
C TYR A 45 -4.83 7.08 -4.15
N GLN A 46 -5.74 7.78 -4.86
CA GLN A 46 -7.17 7.72 -4.57
C GLN A 46 -7.74 6.31 -4.78
N GLY A 47 -7.37 5.63 -5.88
CA GLY A 47 -7.77 4.25 -6.12
C GLY A 47 -7.22 3.27 -5.08
N LEU A 48 -5.96 3.47 -4.67
CA LEU A 48 -5.33 2.69 -3.60
C LEU A 48 -6.04 2.93 -2.26
N ALA A 49 -6.35 4.18 -1.94
CA ALA A 49 -6.96 4.57 -0.67
C ALA A 49 -8.37 4.01 -0.51
N ALA A 50 -9.13 3.92 -1.61
CA ALA A 50 -10.44 3.29 -1.64
C ALA A 50 -10.40 1.78 -1.31
N LEU A 51 -9.22 1.16 -1.40
CA LEU A 51 -9.00 -0.26 -1.11
C LEU A 51 -8.39 -0.51 0.29
N PHE A 52 -8.07 0.52 1.07
CA PHE A 52 -7.52 0.30 2.41
C PHE A 52 -8.48 -0.52 3.29
N GLY A 53 -7.92 -1.46 4.04
CA GLY A 53 -8.68 -2.44 4.83
C GLY A 53 -9.16 -3.67 4.05
N SER A 54 -8.93 -3.73 2.73
CA SER A 54 -9.24 -4.93 1.92
C SER A 54 -8.18 -6.04 2.02
N GLY A 55 -7.03 -5.74 2.62
CA GLY A 55 -5.92 -6.67 2.83
C GLY A 55 -4.80 -6.51 1.81
N GLU A 56 -3.60 -6.94 2.22
CA GLU A 56 -2.36 -6.86 1.43
C GLU A 56 -2.51 -7.42 0.00
N LYS A 57 -3.22 -8.54 -0.15
CA LYS A 57 -3.40 -9.22 -1.45
C LYS A 57 -4.17 -8.38 -2.47
N GLU A 58 -5.19 -7.65 -2.02
CA GLU A 58 -6.00 -6.81 -2.90
C GLU A 58 -5.23 -5.55 -3.29
N LEU A 59 -4.50 -4.94 -2.36
CA LEU A 59 -3.60 -3.83 -2.66
C LEU A 59 -2.50 -4.24 -3.66
N LEU A 60 -1.85 -5.39 -3.46
CA LEU A 60 -0.85 -5.91 -4.40
C LEU A 60 -1.45 -6.15 -5.79
N ARG A 61 -2.67 -6.70 -5.86
CA ARG A 61 -3.36 -6.90 -7.14
C ARG A 61 -3.60 -5.56 -7.83
N PHE A 62 -4.17 -4.59 -7.12
CA PHE A 62 -4.43 -3.26 -7.64
C PHE A 62 -3.16 -2.61 -8.19
N ILE A 63 -2.09 -2.59 -7.41
CA ILE A 63 -0.79 -2.03 -7.82
C ILE A 63 -0.26 -2.74 -9.07
N GLY A 64 -0.33 -4.07 -9.10
CA GLY A 64 0.17 -4.88 -10.23
C GLY A 64 -0.67 -4.77 -11.50
N SER A 65 -1.95 -4.40 -11.39
CA SER A 65 -2.86 -4.21 -12.53
C SER A 65 -3.16 -2.74 -12.85
N TYR A 66 -2.53 -1.79 -12.15
CA TYR A 66 -2.86 -0.38 -12.29
C TYR A 66 -2.46 0.14 -13.67
N ARG A 67 -3.41 0.86 -14.29
CA ARG A 67 -3.25 1.58 -15.54
C ARG A 67 -4.01 2.90 -15.43
N SER A 68 -3.34 4.02 -15.70
CA SER A 68 -3.99 5.33 -15.74
C SER A 68 -4.89 5.50 -16.97
N SER A 69 -4.68 4.67 -18.00
CA SER A 69 -5.50 4.61 -19.22
C SER A 69 -5.98 3.19 -19.44
N ASP A 70 -7.26 3.01 -19.75
CA ASP A 70 -7.87 1.67 -19.92
C ASP A 70 -7.23 0.83 -21.03
N GLU A 71 -6.72 1.47 -22.07
CA GLU A 71 -6.03 0.81 -23.20
C GLU A 71 -4.51 0.91 -23.12
N GLY A 72 -3.97 1.48 -22.03
CA GLY A 72 -2.54 1.69 -21.83
C GLY A 72 -1.79 0.48 -21.26
N PRO A 73 -0.44 0.48 -21.33
CA PRO A 73 0.37 -0.48 -20.60
C PRO A 73 0.19 -0.30 -19.09
N LEU A 74 0.60 -1.31 -18.31
CA LEU A 74 0.67 -1.18 -16.85
C LEU A 74 1.67 -0.10 -16.46
N ASP A 75 1.24 0.84 -15.60
CA ASP A 75 2.08 1.96 -15.19
C ASP A 75 3.23 1.49 -14.29
N TYR A 76 2.98 0.47 -13.45
CA TYR A 76 3.95 -0.09 -12.51
C TYR A 76 4.31 -1.54 -12.88
N ARG A 77 4.90 -1.70 -14.06
CA ARG A 77 5.18 -3.01 -14.65
C ARG A 77 6.21 -3.86 -13.89
N THR A 78 7.17 -3.22 -13.22
CA THR A 78 8.28 -3.90 -12.54
C THR A 78 8.12 -3.82 -11.03
N VAL A 79 8.66 -4.80 -10.30
CA VAL A 79 8.68 -4.77 -8.82
C VAL A 79 9.33 -3.48 -8.31
N GLY A 80 10.39 -3.00 -8.96
CA GLY A 80 11.02 -1.73 -8.62
C GLY A 80 10.10 -0.51 -8.80
N ALA A 81 9.32 -0.46 -9.90
CA ALA A 81 8.33 0.60 -10.11
C ALA A 81 7.20 0.53 -9.06
N GLN A 82 6.75 -0.67 -8.71
CA GLN A 82 5.74 -0.90 -7.68
C GLN A 82 6.25 -0.47 -6.29
N MET A 83 7.49 -0.81 -5.94
CA MET A 83 8.10 -0.33 -4.69
C MET A 83 8.21 1.19 -4.65
N LYS A 84 8.58 1.82 -5.78
CA LYS A 84 8.69 3.28 -5.86
C LYS A 84 7.34 3.94 -5.58
N VAL A 85 6.26 3.49 -6.23
CA VAL A 85 4.93 4.10 -6.02
C VAL A 85 4.36 3.81 -4.63
N VAL A 86 4.63 2.61 -4.07
CA VAL A 86 4.25 2.29 -2.67
C VAL A 86 5.01 3.20 -1.69
N GLY A 87 6.29 3.48 -1.95
CA GLY A 87 7.07 4.43 -1.15
C GLY A 87 6.54 5.87 -1.22
N GLN A 88 6.06 6.30 -2.40
CA GLN A 88 5.38 7.58 -2.54
C GLN A 88 4.06 7.61 -1.74
N ALA A 89 3.26 6.54 -1.78
CA ALA A 89 2.02 6.43 -1.01
C ALA A 89 2.27 6.40 0.51
N LEU A 90 3.32 5.72 0.99
CA LEU A 90 3.74 5.79 2.40
C LEU A 90 4.16 7.21 2.81
N SER A 91 4.87 7.92 1.92
CA SER A 91 5.24 9.31 2.16
C SER A 91 3.99 10.21 2.25
N ARG A 92 3.02 10.00 1.35
CA ARG A 92 1.74 10.71 1.37
C ARG A 92 0.95 10.47 2.67
N LEU A 93 0.88 9.22 3.15
CA LEU A 93 0.24 8.90 4.42
C LEU A 93 0.92 9.61 5.60
N LYS A 94 2.27 9.68 5.59
CA LYS A 94 3.01 10.44 6.60
C LYS A 94 2.64 11.93 6.58
N ASP A 95 2.57 12.53 5.39
CA ASP A 95 2.22 13.94 5.23
C ASP A 95 0.77 14.24 5.65
N GLU A 96 -0.13 13.26 5.51
CA GLU A 96 -1.52 13.32 6.00
C GLU A 96 -1.64 13.07 7.52
N GLY A 97 -0.53 12.79 8.22
CA GLY A 97 -0.53 12.47 9.65
C GLY A 97 -1.06 11.08 9.98
N LEU A 98 -1.06 10.17 9.00
CA LEU A 98 -1.52 8.78 9.12
C LEU A 98 -0.38 7.79 9.34
N GLU A 99 0.81 8.25 9.71
CA GLU A 99 1.92 7.35 10.06
C GLU A 99 1.54 6.47 11.27
N GLY A 100 1.83 5.17 11.19
CA GLY A 100 1.48 4.20 12.22
C GLY A 100 0.01 3.77 12.26
N SER A 101 -0.83 4.34 11.40
CA SER A 101 -2.24 3.93 11.21
C SER A 101 -2.36 2.50 10.68
N ALA A 102 -3.59 1.98 10.63
CA ALA A 102 -3.86 0.69 10.02
C ALA A 102 -3.49 0.68 8.52
N GLN A 103 -3.77 1.78 7.82
CA GLN A 103 -3.46 1.96 6.40
C GLN A 103 -1.95 1.99 6.15
N ASP A 104 -1.20 2.71 6.98
CA ASP A 104 0.27 2.75 6.90
C ASP A 104 0.88 1.36 7.15
N LYS A 105 0.38 0.61 8.16
CA LYS A 105 0.84 -0.76 8.43
C LYS A 105 0.54 -1.71 7.27
N GLU A 106 -0.64 -1.61 6.69
CA GLU A 106 -1.05 -2.43 5.55
C GLU A 106 -0.14 -2.16 4.34
N LEU A 107 0.15 -0.89 4.06
CA LEU A 107 1.01 -0.50 2.95
C LEU A 107 2.50 -0.85 3.20
N ARG A 108 2.94 -0.88 4.48
CA ARG A 108 4.27 -1.42 4.86
C ARG A 108 4.36 -2.93 4.65
N ALA A 109 3.28 -3.68 4.88
CA ALA A 109 3.25 -5.11 4.58
C ALA A 109 3.39 -5.36 3.06
N VAL A 110 2.65 -4.58 2.25
CA VAL A 110 2.82 -4.57 0.78
C VAL A 110 4.26 -4.27 0.37
N MET A 111 4.88 -3.23 0.95
CA MET A 111 6.28 -2.88 0.69
C MET A 111 7.23 -4.04 1.04
N ALA A 112 7.04 -4.69 2.20
CA ALA A 112 7.85 -5.82 2.62
C ALA A 112 7.72 -7.01 1.65
N ARG A 113 6.51 -7.29 1.15
CA ARG A 113 6.28 -8.37 0.17
C ARG A 113 6.96 -8.10 -1.17
N LEU A 114 6.89 -6.86 -1.65
CA LEU A 114 7.57 -6.44 -2.88
C LEU A 114 9.09 -6.52 -2.72
N PHE A 115 9.61 -6.05 -1.59
CA PHE A 115 11.04 -6.14 -1.28
C PHE A 115 11.53 -7.59 -1.25
N GLY A 116 10.82 -8.49 -0.55
CA GLY A 116 11.14 -9.91 -0.54
C GLY A 116 11.11 -10.54 -1.93
N THR A 117 10.19 -10.11 -2.79
CA THR A 117 10.14 -10.54 -4.19
C THR A 117 11.37 -10.06 -4.97
N SER A 118 11.79 -8.81 -4.77
CA SER A 118 13.00 -8.25 -5.40
C SER A 118 14.26 -9.02 -4.97
N MET A 119 14.37 -9.39 -3.70
CA MET A 119 15.48 -10.20 -3.18
C MET A 119 15.50 -11.59 -3.80
N PHE A 120 14.34 -12.26 -3.86
CA PHE A 120 14.22 -13.58 -4.47
C PHE A 120 14.66 -13.57 -5.94
N ILE A 121 14.18 -12.59 -6.72
CA ILE A 121 14.58 -12.44 -8.13
C ILE A 121 16.09 -12.21 -8.24
N SER A 122 16.65 -11.36 -7.38
CA SER A 122 18.09 -11.05 -7.40
C SER A 122 18.94 -12.26 -7.08
N GLN A 123 18.56 -13.04 -6.06
CA GLN A 123 19.23 -14.28 -5.69
C GLN A 123 19.15 -15.31 -6.82
N TYR A 124 17.96 -15.50 -7.39
CA TYR A 124 17.76 -16.44 -8.50
C TYR A 124 18.63 -16.09 -9.72
N LEU A 125 18.72 -14.80 -10.06
CA LEU A 125 19.60 -14.35 -11.15
C LEU A 125 21.07 -14.57 -10.82
N GLN A 126 21.49 -14.34 -9.57
CA GLN A 126 22.86 -14.62 -9.14
C GLN A 126 23.22 -16.10 -9.27
N GLU A 127 22.32 -17.01 -8.89
CA GLU A 127 22.53 -18.46 -9.01
C GLU A 127 22.68 -18.92 -10.47
N ILE A 128 21.94 -18.31 -11.40
CA ILE A 128 22.03 -18.63 -12.83
C ILE A 128 23.30 -18.06 -13.48
N PHE A 129 23.63 -16.80 -13.20
CA PHE A 129 24.72 -16.10 -13.89
C PHE A 129 26.07 -16.25 -13.23
N ASN A 130 26.11 -16.65 -11.96
CA ASN A 130 27.32 -16.97 -11.23
C ASN A 130 27.14 -18.30 -10.47
N PRO A 131 26.95 -19.42 -11.18
CA PRO A 131 26.91 -20.71 -10.52
C PRO A 131 28.22 -20.89 -9.78
N VAL A 132 28.17 -21.30 -8.52
CA VAL A 132 29.35 -21.80 -7.80
C VAL A 132 29.78 -23.05 -8.55
N LEU A 133 30.61 -22.87 -9.57
CA LEU A 133 31.33 -23.95 -10.21
C LEU A 133 32.35 -24.36 -9.17
N ASP A 134 32.04 -25.44 -8.45
CA ASP A 134 33.02 -26.12 -7.64
C ASP A 134 34.26 -26.32 -8.51
N GLU A 135 35.35 -25.67 -8.15
CA GLU A 135 36.58 -25.63 -8.97
C GLU A 135 37.12 -27.06 -9.18
N ASP A 136 36.76 -27.98 -8.26
CA ASP A 136 36.98 -29.42 -8.30
C ASP A 136 36.14 -30.19 -9.34
N SER A 137 35.01 -29.65 -9.82
CA SER A 137 34.17 -30.34 -10.82
C SER A 137 34.71 -30.25 -12.25
N ARG A 138 35.65 -29.32 -12.51
CA ARG A 138 36.27 -29.18 -13.85
C ARG A 138 37.43 -30.15 -14.07
N GLU A 139 38.06 -30.63 -13.01
CA GLU A 139 39.19 -31.57 -13.09
C GLU A 139 38.76 -33.05 -13.14
N LYS A 140 37.46 -33.34 -13.00
CA LYS A 140 36.88 -34.70 -13.02
C LYS A 140 35.89 -34.95 -14.16
N ALA A 141 35.73 -34.02 -15.09
CA ALA A 141 34.88 -34.18 -16.25
C ALA A 141 35.59 -35.08 -17.29
N ASP A 142 35.46 -36.40 -17.14
CA ASP A 142 35.76 -37.39 -18.17
C ASP A 142 34.46 -37.69 -18.95
N TRP A 143 34.09 -36.75 -19.83
CA TRP A 143 33.00 -36.91 -20.80
C TRP A 143 33.31 -36.18 -22.10
#